data_AF-A0AAW1PYS4-F1
#
_entry.id   AF-A0AAW1PYS4-F1
#
_cell.length_a   1.000
_cell.length_b   1.000
_cell.length_c   1.000
_cell.angle_alpha   90.00
_cell.angle_beta   90.00
_cell.angle_gamma   90.00
#
_symmetry.space_group_name_H-M   'P 1'
#
loop_
_entity.id
_entity.type
_entity.pdbx_description
1 polymer ?
#
loop_
_entity_poly.entity_id
_entity_poly.type
_entity_poly.pdbx_seq_one_letter_code
_entity_poly.pdbx_strand_id
1 'polypeptide(L)'
;MTDLSKLLALAQRSPRQVASQDGGAHLALALHCLLINDGFVGISATPSQPYQPEANWNTRFQNEWLFSYRRKGCANEFQLHCSLQTGTGKVFVQAREEGVPSPPPCMGLLLGKYVPDAQLLQQSTWEGALQQLEVLEESFTTYIIQPLLVDAVPAPPEVHVAEGQPGFLSSPQQRLAAGLAVSAVALGALVAAWRYRNH
;
A
#
# COMPACT_ATOMS: atom_id res chain seq x y z
N MET A 1 -0.09 -11.74 19.99
CA MET A 1 0.03 -10.56 19.11
C MET A 1 1.49 -10.35 18.80
N THR A 2 1.83 -10.01 17.56
CA THR A 2 3.23 -9.77 17.18
C THR A 2 3.71 -8.49 17.86
N ASP A 3 4.86 -8.56 18.51
CA ASP A 3 5.45 -7.41 19.18
C ASP A 3 5.84 -6.32 18.14
N LEU A 4 5.14 -5.19 18.16
CA LEU A 4 5.32 -4.08 17.21
C LEU A 4 6.75 -3.54 17.23
N SER A 5 7.47 -3.63 18.34
CA SER A 5 8.89 -3.23 18.40
C SER A 5 9.78 -4.07 17.48
N LYS A 6 9.46 -5.36 17.33
CA LYS A 6 10.16 -6.27 16.41
C LYS A 6 9.84 -5.93 14.96
N LEU A 7 8.59 -5.58 14.66
CA LEU A 7 8.18 -5.17 13.32
C LEU A 7 8.89 -3.88 12.88
N LEU A 8 9.04 -2.92 13.79
CA LEU A 8 9.80 -1.70 13.54
C LEU A 8 11.26 -1.98 13.19
N ALA A 9 11.91 -2.91 13.89
CA ALA A 9 13.28 -3.32 13.60
C ALA A 9 13.42 -4.02 12.23
N LEU A 10 12.37 -4.69 11.76
CA LEU A 10 12.30 -5.27 10.41
C LEU A 10 12.10 -4.19 9.33
N ALA A 11 11.26 -3.19 9.61
CA ALA A 11 11.01 -2.07 8.71
C ALA A 11 12.23 -1.16 8.56
N GLN A 12 12.86 -0.82 9.69
CA GLN A 12 14.02 0.04 9.78
C GLN A 12 14.89 -0.39 10.96
N ARG A 13 16.17 -0.66 10.74
CA ARG A 13 17.05 -1.27 11.77
C ARG A 13 17.18 -0.45 13.06
N SER A 14 17.13 0.88 12.95
CA SER A 14 17.25 1.77 14.12
C SER A 14 16.43 3.05 13.91
N PRO A 15 15.88 3.66 14.98
CA PRO A 15 15.07 4.88 14.87
C PRO A 15 15.84 6.06 14.27
N ARG A 16 17.15 6.19 14.54
CA ARG A 16 17.99 7.28 13.99
C ARG A 16 18.10 7.31 12.46
N GLN A 17 17.73 6.22 11.79
CA GLN A 17 17.72 6.16 10.32
C GLN A 17 16.42 6.73 9.73
N VAL A 18 15.39 6.91 10.55
CA VAL A 18 14.18 7.63 10.16
C VAL A 18 14.47 9.12 10.32
N ALA A 19 14.75 9.78 9.21
CA ALA A 19 14.93 11.23 9.18
C ALA A 19 13.64 11.94 9.63
N SER A 20 13.60 12.35 10.90
CA SER A 20 12.59 13.21 11.51
C SER A 20 13.16 13.80 12.80
N GLN A 21 12.81 15.04 13.10
CA GLN A 21 13.22 15.73 14.34
C GLN A 21 12.11 15.69 15.40
N ASP A 22 10.86 15.66 14.96
CA ASP A 22 9.65 15.70 15.79
C ASP A 22 9.17 14.30 16.22
N GLY A 23 9.56 13.23 15.51
CA GLY A 23 9.13 11.85 15.78
C GLY A 23 7.83 11.42 15.08
N GLY A 24 7.19 12.31 14.32
CA GLY A 24 5.99 12.00 13.54
C GLY A 24 6.23 10.91 12.50
N ALA A 25 7.42 10.88 11.88
CA ALA A 25 7.80 9.81 10.95
C ALA A 25 7.90 8.46 11.66
N HIS A 26 8.43 8.41 12.89
CA HIS A 26 8.53 7.17 13.68
C HIS A 26 7.14 6.62 14.01
N LEU A 27 6.20 7.50 14.37
CA LEU A 27 4.81 7.12 14.57
C LEU A 27 4.15 6.64 13.28
N ALA A 28 4.36 7.34 12.16
CA ALA A 28 3.86 6.92 10.85
C ALA A 28 4.41 5.54 10.42
N LEU A 29 5.69 5.24 10.72
CA LEU A 29 6.29 3.93 10.47
C LEU A 29 5.65 2.83 11.32
N ALA A 30 5.30 3.12 12.58
CA ALA A 30 4.59 2.17 13.43
C ALA A 30 3.20 1.83 12.85
N LEU A 31 2.46 2.83 12.39
CA LEU A 31 1.16 2.64 11.74
C LEU A 31 1.27 1.84 10.44
N HIS A 32 2.32 2.08 9.65
CA HIS A 32 2.65 1.28 8.47
C HIS A 32 2.87 -0.19 8.82
N CYS A 33 3.65 -0.48 9.87
CA CYS A 33 3.89 -1.85 10.34
C CYS A 33 2.60 -2.54 10.78
N LEU A 34 1.68 -1.81 11.42
CA LEU A 34 0.38 -2.34 11.84
C LEU A 34 -0.50 -2.75 10.65
N LEU A 35 -0.57 -1.94 9.59
CA LEU A 35 -1.29 -2.35 8.37
C LEU A 35 -0.70 -3.62 7.76
N ILE A 36 0.63 -3.74 7.68
CA ILE A 36 1.25 -4.94 7.11
C ILE A 36 0.97 -6.17 7.98
N ASN A 37 1.04 -6.02 9.30
CA ASN A 37 0.69 -7.09 10.23
C ASN A 37 -0.79 -7.53 10.10
N ASP A 38 -1.68 -6.63 9.68
CA ASP A 38 -3.09 -6.93 9.40
C ASP A 38 -3.33 -7.55 8.00
N GLY A 39 -2.26 -7.77 7.21
CA GLY A 39 -2.33 -8.46 5.92
C GLY A 39 -2.36 -7.56 4.69
N PHE A 40 -2.10 -6.25 4.86
CA PHE A 40 -1.81 -5.37 3.74
C PHE A 40 -0.39 -5.58 3.22
N VAL A 41 -0.18 -5.32 1.93
CA VAL A 41 1.13 -5.43 1.27
C VAL A 41 1.44 -4.09 0.61
N GLY A 42 2.58 -3.49 0.94
CA GLY A 42 3.01 -2.24 0.31
C GLY A 42 3.21 -2.41 -1.20
N ILE A 43 2.77 -1.45 -2.00
CA ILE A 43 2.86 -1.54 -3.48
C ILE A 43 4.31 -1.68 -3.96
N SER A 44 5.23 -0.98 -3.29
CA SER A 44 6.66 -0.98 -3.60
C SER A 44 7.44 -2.00 -2.75
N ALA A 45 6.76 -2.81 -1.93
CA ALA A 45 7.41 -3.75 -1.03
C ALA A 45 7.94 -4.98 -1.78
N THR A 46 9.12 -5.45 -1.39
CA THR A 46 9.63 -6.72 -1.89
C THR A 46 9.18 -7.86 -0.97
N PRO A 47 8.94 -9.09 -1.49
CA PRO A 47 8.51 -10.21 -0.66
C PRO A 47 9.48 -10.57 0.48
N SER A 48 10.77 -10.29 0.30
CA SER A 48 11.81 -10.52 1.31
C SER A 48 11.84 -9.44 2.40
N GLN A 49 11.26 -8.27 2.17
CA GLN A 49 11.27 -7.13 3.09
C GLN A 49 9.88 -6.47 3.13
N PRO A 50 8.84 -7.20 3.59
CA PRO A 50 7.46 -6.73 3.48
C PRO A 50 7.22 -5.45 4.29
N TYR A 51 7.90 -5.29 5.42
CA TYR A 51 7.80 -4.14 6.34
C TYR A 51 8.57 -2.90 5.91
N GLN A 52 9.41 -3.00 4.87
CA GLN A 52 10.21 -1.85 4.46
C GLN A 52 9.34 -0.90 3.63
N PRO A 53 9.17 0.36 4.05
CA PRO A 53 8.42 1.35 3.28
C PRO A 53 9.15 1.72 1.98
N GLU A 54 8.46 2.43 1.09
CA GLU A 54 9.06 2.91 -0.16
C GLU A 54 10.27 3.81 0.08
N ALA A 55 11.19 3.86 -0.88
CA ALA A 55 12.32 4.78 -0.79
C ALA A 55 11.81 6.24 -0.68
N ASN A 56 12.45 7.04 0.18
CA ASN A 56 12.11 8.44 0.42
C ASN A 56 10.71 8.70 1.02
N TRP A 57 10.04 7.68 1.57
CA TRP A 57 8.72 7.80 2.20
C TRP A 57 8.62 8.92 3.26
N ASN A 58 9.72 9.23 3.94
CA ASN A 58 9.79 10.22 5.03
C ASN A 58 10.45 11.55 4.65
N THR A 59 10.88 11.72 3.40
CA THR A 59 11.53 12.95 2.92
C THR A 59 10.77 13.62 1.78
N ARG A 60 9.73 12.96 1.25
CA ARG A 60 8.94 13.45 0.11
C ARG A 60 8.10 14.68 0.45
N PHE A 61 7.47 14.69 1.61
CA PHE A 61 6.62 15.78 2.07
C PHE A 61 7.01 16.16 3.50
N GLN A 62 6.98 17.45 3.81
CA GLN A 62 7.28 17.92 5.16
C GLN A 62 6.10 17.65 6.07
N ASN A 63 6.33 16.96 7.19
CA ASN A 63 5.30 16.61 8.20
C ASN A 63 4.13 15.76 7.65
N GLU A 64 4.29 15.14 6.48
CA GLU A 64 3.29 14.28 5.88
C GLU A 64 3.93 12.99 5.35
N TRP A 65 3.25 11.87 5.55
CA TRP A 65 3.70 10.54 5.16
C TRP A 65 2.55 9.83 4.46
N LEU A 66 2.80 9.35 3.24
CA LEU A 66 1.83 8.59 2.45
C LEU A 66 2.39 7.21 2.15
N PHE A 67 1.57 6.20 2.38
CA PHE A 67 1.88 4.81 2.05
C PHE A 67 0.75 4.23 1.22
N SER A 68 1.10 3.43 0.23
CA SER A 68 0.13 2.77 -0.64
C SER A 68 0.25 1.25 -0.53
N TYR A 69 -0.89 0.57 -0.51
CA TYR A 69 -1.00 -0.87 -0.25
C TYR A 69 -1.98 -1.56 -1.18
N ARG A 70 -1.87 -2.89 -1.23
CA ARG A 70 -2.90 -3.80 -1.70
C ARG A 70 -3.24 -4.79 -0.60
N ARG A 71 -4.41 -5.40 -0.67
CA ARG A 71 -4.83 -6.48 0.23
C ARG A 71 -5.48 -7.59 -0.57
N LYS A 72 -5.16 -8.85 -0.23
CA LYS A 72 -5.77 -10.01 -0.87
C LYS A 72 -7.29 -9.97 -0.68
N GLY A 73 -8.03 -10.16 -1.77
CA GLY A 73 -9.50 -10.16 -1.77
C GLY A 73 -10.15 -8.79 -1.91
N CYS A 74 -9.37 -7.71 -2.01
CA CYS A 74 -9.88 -6.36 -2.27
C CYS A 74 -9.54 -5.94 -3.70
N ALA A 75 -10.44 -5.19 -4.34
CA ALA A 75 -10.33 -4.83 -5.75
C ALA A 75 -9.31 -3.71 -6.00
N ASN A 76 -9.24 -2.72 -5.11
CA ASN A 76 -8.46 -1.52 -5.34
C ASN A 76 -7.27 -1.37 -4.38
N GLU A 77 -6.50 -0.31 -4.59
CA GLU A 77 -5.38 0.07 -3.75
C GLU A 77 -5.86 0.85 -2.53
N PHE A 78 -5.13 0.72 -1.42
CA PHE A 78 -5.38 1.44 -0.19
C PHE A 78 -4.28 2.46 0.04
N GLN A 79 -4.62 3.62 0.59
CA GLN A 79 -3.67 4.65 0.97
C GLN A 79 -3.81 4.97 2.45
N LEU A 80 -2.69 5.00 3.17
CA LEU A 80 -2.57 5.56 4.52
C LEU A 80 -1.88 6.91 4.42
N HIS A 81 -2.54 7.95 4.90
CA HIS A 81 -1.99 9.30 5.01
C HIS A 81 -1.87 9.69 6.48
N CYS A 82 -0.67 10.07 6.89
CA CYS A 82 -0.39 10.63 8.21
C CYS A 82 0.08 12.07 8.02
N SER A 83 -0.49 13.02 8.76
CA SER A 83 -0.06 14.42 8.76
C SER A 83 0.13 14.96 10.17
N LEU A 84 1.26 15.60 10.43
CA LEU A 84 1.60 16.20 11.72
C LEU A 84 1.31 17.70 11.72
N GLN A 85 0.45 18.13 12.63
CA GLN A 85 0.28 19.53 12.98
C GLN A 85 1.31 19.93 14.05
N THR A 86 2.47 20.44 13.62
CA THR A 86 3.62 20.74 14.49
C THR A 86 3.30 21.63 15.69
N GLY A 87 2.42 22.63 15.52
CA GLY A 87 2.04 23.54 16.60
C GLY A 87 1.26 22.89 17.74
N THR A 88 0.55 21.79 17.49
CA THR A 88 -0.26 21.09 18.50
C THR A 88 0.28 19.72 18.87
N GLY A 89 1.25 19.20 18.09
CA GLY A 89 1.73 17.83 18.21
C GLY A 89 0.67 16.78 17.84
N LYS A 90 -0.42 17.17 17.17
CA LYS A 90 -1.46 16.23 16.72
C LYS A 90 -1.06 15.60 15.40
N VAL A 91 -1.08 14.27 15.33
CA VAL A 91 -0.97 13.51 14.08
C VAL A 91 -2.37 13.09 13.65
N PHE A 92 -2.80 13.52 12.48
CA PHE A 92 -4.03 13.06 11.85
C PHE A 92 -3.70 11.89 10.93
N VAL A 93 -4.41 10.79 11.12
CA VAL A 93 -4.23 9.54 10.39
C VAL A 93 -5.52 9.27 9.64
N GLN A 94 -5.41 9.12 8.33
CA GLN A 94 -6.52 8.81 7.44
C GLN A 94 -6.15 7.60 6.59
N ALA A 95 -7.11 6.71 6.36
CA ALA A 95 -6.93 5.64 5.38
C ALA A 95 -8.10 5.61 4.41
N ARG A 96 -7.85 5.24 3.16
CA ARG A 96 -8.90 5.13 2.15
C ARG A 96 -8.58 4.03 1.15
N GLU A 97 -9.62 3.45 0.57
CA GLU A 97 -9.50 2.68 -0.67
C GLU A 97 -9.70 3.62 -1.88
N GLU A 98 -8.88 3.46 -2.91
CA GLU A 98 -8.98 4.25 -4.13
C GLU A 98 -10.30 3.96 -4.88
N GLY A 99 -10.98 5.01 -5.33
CA GLY A 99 -12.25 4.89 -6.07
C GLY A 99 -13.49 4.76 -5.19
N VAL A 100 -13.35 4.62 -3.87
CA VAL A 100 -14.48 4.57 -2.94
C VAL A 100 -14.89 6.00 -2.52
N PRO A 101 -16.16 6.41 -2.70
CA PRO A 101 -16.59 7.79 -2.44
C PRO A 101 -16.92 8.07 -0.95
N SER A 102 -16.85 7.08 -0.06
CA SER A 102 -17.11 7.29 1.36
C SER A 102 -16.04 8.18 1.99
N PRO A 103 -16.39 9.00 3.00
CA PRO A 103 -15.41 9.75 3.76
C PRO A 103 -14.39 8.77 4.39
N PRO A 104 -13.08 9.03 4.28
CA PRO A 104 -12.08 8.13 4.82
C PRO A 104 -12.17 8.07 6.35
N PRO A 105 -12.04 6.88 6.98
CA PRO A 105 -11.84 6.79 8.42
C PRO A 105 -10.64 7.64 8.85
N CYS A 106 -10.80 8.34 9.97
CA CYS A 106 -9.84 9.31 10.46
C CYS A 106 -9.69 9.18 11.98
N MET A 107 -8.46 9.26 12.48
CA MET A 107 -8.16 9.35 13.91
C MET A 107 -7.11 10.42 14.19
N GLY A 108 -7.19 11.03 15.37
CA GLY A 108 -6.19 11.96 15.88
C GLY A 108 -5.35 11.31 16.96
N LEU A 109 -4.04 11.38 16.84
CA LEU A 109 -3.06 10.92 17.83
C LEU A 109 -2.30 12.11 18.40
N LEU A 110 -1.98 12.07 19.70
CA LEU A 110 -1.07 13.04 20.31
C LEU A 110 0.34 12.49 20.26
N LEU A 111 1.24 13.14 19.51
CA LEU A 111 2.59 12.66 19.27
C LEU A 111 3.34 12.40 20.58
N GLY A 112 3.30 13.33 21.53
CA GLY A 112 3.96 13.18 22.83
C GLY A 112 3.47 12.02 23.70
N LYS A 113 2.30 11.45 23.40
CA LYS A 113 1.79 10.24 24.08
C LYS A 113 2.54 8.97 23.64
N TYR A 114 2.96 8.93 22.38
CA TYR A 114 3.59 7.77 21.76
C TYR A 114 5.09 7.95 21.56
N VAL A 115 5.55 9.18 21.36
CA VAL A 115 6.95 9.60 21.23
C VAL A 115 7.25 10.64 22.31
N PRO A 116 7.41 10.25 23.58
CA PRO A 116 7.55 11.21 24.67
C PRO A 116 8.94 11.87 24.74
N ASP A 117 9.97 11.20 24.21
CA ASP A 117 11.35 11.71 24.25
C ASP A 117 12.02 11.59 22.88
N ALA A 118 12.20 12.74 22.22
CA ALA A 118 12.86 12.83 20.93
C ALA A 118 14.36 12.44 20.98
N GLN A 119 15.00 12.47 22.16
CA GLN A 119 16.40 12.07 22.30
C GLN A 119 16.57 10.56 22.11
N LEU A 120 15.57 9.75 22.52
CA LEU A 120 15.58 8.30 22.31
C LEU A 120 15.56 7.94 20.83
N LEU A 121 15.03 8.81 19.97
CA LEU A 121 15.03 8.59 18.52
C LEU A 121 16.43 8.62 17.90
N GLN A 122 17.43 9.17 18.61
CA GLN A 122 18.82 9.20 18.16
C GLN A 122 19.58 7.91 18.51
N GLN A 123 18.95 6.98 19.23
CA GLN A 123 19.58 5.74 19.66
C GLN A 123 19.68 4.70 18.54
N SER A 124 20.44 3.64 18.79
CA SER A 124 20.61 2.52 17.85
C SER A 124 19.50 1.47 17.93
N THR A 125 18.64 1.51 18.93
CA THR A 125 17.58 0.52 19.17
C THR A 125 16.21 1.19 19.28
N TRP A 126 15.15 0.42 19.04
CA TRP A 126 13.75 0.88 19.15
C TRP A 126 13.18 0.82 20.58
N GLU A 127 13.96 0.28 21.52
CA GLU A 127 13.53 0.14 22.91
C GLU A 127 13.28 1.53 23.53
N GLY A 128 12.07 1.75 24.04
CA GLY A 128 11.65 3.03 24.63
C GLY A 128 11.43 4.18 23.65
N ALA A 129 11.83 4.03 22.37
CA ALA A 129 11.64 5.05 21.33
C ALA A 129 10.15 5.36 21.07
N LEU A 130 9.30 4.33 21.22
CA LEU A 130 7.84 4.46 21.20
C LEU A 130 7.23 3.85 22.45
N GLN A 131 6.13 4.45 22.91
CA GLN A 131 5.38 4.01 24.08
C GLN A 131 3.91 3.79 23.74
N GLN A 132 3.21 3.06 24.62
CA GLN A 132 1.78 2.77 24.50
C GLN A 132 1.42 2.05 23.19
N LEU A 133 2.30 1.15 22.74
CA LEU A 133 2.15 0.43 21.46
C LEU A 133 0.90 -0.45 21.42
N GLU A 134 0.52 -1.08 22.53
CA GLU A 134 -0.70 -1.90 22.62
C GLU A 134 -1.95 -1.03 22.43
N VAL A 135 -2.01 0.14 23.09
CA VAL A 135 -3.10 1.10 22.95
C VAL A 135 -3.14 1.68 21.54
N LEU A 136 -1.98 1.91 20.92
CA LEU A 136 -1.88 2.34 19.54
C LEU A 136 -2.48 1.30 18.59
N GLU A 137 -2.09 0.02 18.74
CA GLU A 137 -2.59 -1.10 17.93
C GLU A 137 -4.10 -1.25 18.06
N GLU A 138 -4.63 -1.28 19.29
CA GLU A 138 -6.07 -1.39 19.55
C GLU A 138 -6.85 -0.23 18.92
N SER A 139 -6.40 1.01 19.15
CA SER A 139 -7.06 2.21 18.63
C SER A 139 -7.00 2.27 17.11
N PHE A 140 -5.84 1.98 16.52
CA PHE A 140 -5.67 2.01 15.07
C PHE A 140 -6.49 0.92 14.38
N THR A 141 -6.56 -0.27 14.98
CA THR A 141 -7.39 -1.37 14.48
C THR A 141 -8.87 -0.97 14.49
N THR A 142 -9.33 -0.42 15.61
CA THR A 142 -10.74 -0.06 15.82
C THR A 142 -11.19 1.10 14.94
N TYR A 143 -10.38 2.16 14.84
CA TYR A 143 -10.80 3.41 14.20
C TYR A 143 -10.35 3.57 12.75
N ILE A 144 -9.35 2.80 12.30
CA ILE A 144 -8.84 2.87 10.92
C ILE A 144 -9.06 1.55 10.20
N ILE A 145 -8.47 0.45 10.66
CA ILE A 145 -8.44 -0.81 9.90
C ILE A 145 -9.84 -1.39 9.73
N GLN A 146 -10.60 -1.55 10.82
CA GLN A 146 -11.93 -2.17 10.76
C GLN A 146 -12.89 -1.39 9.85
N PRO A 147 -13.08 -0.05 10.01
CA PRO A 147 -13.90 0.72 9.08
C PRO A 147 -13.42 0.65 7.63
N LEU A 148 -12.10 0.68 7.41
CA LEU A 148 -11.52 0.58 6.08
C LEU A 148 -11.87 -0.75 5.39
N LEU A 149 -11.92 -1.85 6.14
CA LEU A 149 -12.25 -3.18 5.61
C LEU A 149 -13.76 -3.41 5.45
N VAL A 150 -14.59 -2.75 6.25
CA VAL A 150 -16.06 -2.81 6.11
C VAL A 150 -16.49 -2.18 4.79
N ASP A 151 -15.87 -1.07 4.42
CA ASP A 151 -16.17 -0.34 3.17
C ASP A 151 -15.40 -0.88 1.96
N ALA A 152 -14.53 -1.88 2.14
CA ALA A 152 -13.64 -2.35 1.08
C ALA A 152 -14.40 -3.04 -0.06
N VAL A 153 -14.09 -2.67 -1.30
CA VAL A 153 -14.66 -3.28 -2.50
C VAL A 153 -14.03 -4.68 -2.69
N PRO A 154 -14.82 -5.76 -2.72
CA PRO A 154 -14.28 -7.10 -2.90
C PRO A 154 -13.73 -7.27 -4.32
N ALA A 155 -12.58 -7.93 -4.44
CA ALA A 155 -12.04 -8.33 -5.73
C ALA A 155 -13.00 -9.31 -6.42
N PRO A 156 -13.14 -9.24 -7.77
CA PRO A 156 -13.85 -10.28 -8.49
C PRO A 156 -13.18 -11.64 -8.24
N PRO A 157 -13.95 -12.74 -8.19
CA PRO A 157 -13.38 -14.06 -7.98
C PRO A 157 -12.31 -14.31 -9.04
N GLU A 158 -11.11 -14.72 -8.60
CA GLU A 158 -10.07 -15.18 -9.53
C GLU A 158 -10.68 -16.32 -10.34
N VAL A 159 -10.96 -16.05 -11.62
CA VAL A 159 -11.34 -17.12 -12.54
C VAL A 159 -10.10 -17.96 -12.67
N HIS A 160 -10.02 -19.02 -11.86
CA HIS A 160 -9.11 -20.12 -12.12
C HIS A 160 -9.53 -20.68 -13.47
N VAL A 161 -8.97 -20.11 -14.54
CA VAL A 161 -8.92 -20.76 -15.84
C VAL A 161 -8.20 -22.04 -15.51
N ALA A 162 -8.96 -23.13 -15.37
CA ALA A 162 -8.41 -24.44 -15.14
C ALA A 162 -7.37 -24.62 -16.25
N GLU A 163 -6.09 -24.53 -15.88
CA GLU A 163 -5.00 -24.90 -16.75
C GLU A 163 -5.40 -26.25 -17.30
N GLY A 164 -5.70 -26.26 -18.60
CA GLY A 164 -6.34 -27.37 -19.24
C GLY A 164 -5.62 -28.63 -18.80
N GLN A 165 -6.39 -29.60 -18.28
CA GLN A 165 -5.96 -30.98 -18.38
C GLN A 165 -5.32 -31.13 -19.76
N PRO A 166 -4.06 -31.61 -19.87
CA PRO A 166 -3.48 -31.89 -21.17
C PRO A 166 -4.39 -32.91 -21.85
N GLY A 167 -5.27 -32.39 -22.70
CA GLY A 167 -6.16 -33.17 -23.52
C GLY A 167 -5.27 -34.03 -24.40
N PHE A 168 -5.27 -35.32 -24.08
CA PHE A 168 -5.09 -36.44 -25.00
C PHE A 168 -4.75 -36.03 -26.43
N LEU A 169 -3.47 -36.25 -26.80
CA LEU A 169 -2.99 -36.60 -28.13
C LEU A 169 -3.99 -36.32 -29.27
N SER A 170 -4.03 -35.07 -29.74
CA SER A 170 -4.57 -34.78 -31.06
C SER A 170 -3.65 -35.44 -32.11
N SER A 171 -4.14 -36.57 -32.63
CA SER A 171 -3.60 -37.35 -33.73
C SER A 171 -3.10 -36.45 -34.89
N PRO A 172 -2.01 -36.80 -35.60
CA PRO A 172 -1.44 -36.00 -36.69
C PRO A 172 -2.38 -35.72 -37.89
N GLN A 173 -3.57 -36.33 -37.95
CA GLN A 173 -4.48 -36.27 -39.09
C GLN A 173 -5.35 -35.01 -39.17
N GLN A 174 -5.40 -34.14 -38.15
CA GLN A 174 -6.26 -32.94 -38.18
C GLN A 174 -5.58 -31.66 -38.73
N ARG A 175 -4.33 -31.73 -39.19
CA ARG A 175 -3.59 -30.56 -39.72
C ARG A 175 -3.95 -30.12 -41.16
N LEU A 176 -4.92 -30.75 -41.82
CA LEU A 176 -5.24 -30.45 -43.23
C LEU A 176 -6.46 -29.53 -43.47
N ALA A 177 -7.17 -29.08 -42.43
CA ALA A 177 -8.39 -28.28 -42.59
C ALA A 177 -8.28 -26.80 -42.17
N ALA A 178 -7.06 -26.24 -42.10
CA ALA A 178 -6.84 -24.82 -41.80
C ALA A 178 -6.08 -24.07 -42.92
N GLY A 179 -6.18 -24.57 -44.15
CA GLY A 179 -5.85 -23.80 -45.35
C GLY A 179 -7.14 -23.39 -46.04
N LEU A 180 -7.30 -22.09 -46.30
CA LEU A 180 -8.36 -21.42 -47.09
C LEU A 180 -9.51 -20.76 -46.29
N ALA A 181 -9.23 -19.59 -45.71
CA ALA A 181 -10.16 -18.47 -45.60
C ALA A 181 -9.33 -17.17 -45.50
N VAL A 182 -8.80 -16.68 -46.62
CA VAL A 182 -9.31 -15.56 -47.42
C VAL A 182 -9.14 -14.19 -46.74
N SER A 183 -8.03 -13.55 -47.11
CA SER A 183 -7.82 -12.15 -47.48
C SER A 183 -9.00 -11.17 -47.45
N ALA A 184 -8.73 -9.99 -46.87
CA ALA A 184 -9.39 -8.66 -46.95
C ALA A 184 -9.69 -8.18 -45.51
N VAL A 185 -9.02 -7.18 -44.95
CA VAL A 185 -9.17 -5.76 -45.29
C VAL A 185 -7.87 -5.02 -44.93
N ALA A 186 -7.14 -4.61 -45.97
CA ALA A 186 -6.13 -3.56 -45.90
C ALA A 186 -6.55 -2.51 -46.93
N LEU A 187 -7.20 -1.42 -46.49
CA LEU A 187 -7.39 -0.14 -47.21
C LEU A 187 -8.43 0.70 -46.45
N GLY A 188 -8.01 1.46 -45.44
CA GLY A 188 -8.94 2.34 -44.70
C GLY A 188 -8.33 3.46 -43.86
N ALA A 189 -7.00 3.60 -43.79
CA ALA A 189 -6.36 4.53 -42.85
C ALA A 189 -5.33 5.51 -43.46
N LEU A 190 -5.31 5.68 -44.79
CA LEU A 190 -4.39 6.64 -45.45
C LEU A 190 -5.04 7.91 -46.00
N VAL A 191 -6.37 8.08 -45.90
CA VAL A 191 -7.06 9.30 -46.36
C VAL A 191 -7.24 10.33 -45.22
N ALA A 192 -7.15 9.92 -43.95
CA ALA A 192 -7.33 10.85 -42.82
C ALA A 192 -6.09 11.73 -42.53
N ALA A 193 -4.90 11.34 -42.97
CA ALA A 193 -3.66 12.06 -42.67
C ALA A 193 -3.36 13.26 -43.60
N TRP A 194 -4.12 13.44 -44.69
CA TRP A 194 -3.89 14.55 -45.64
C TRP A 194 -4.71 15.81 -45.31
N ARG A 195 -5.77 15.71 -44.50
CA ARG A 195 -6.68 16.85 -44.23
C ARG A 195 -6.32 17.75 -43.05
N TYR A 196 -5.32 17.41 -42.24
CA TYR A 196 -4.99 18.19 -41.03
C TYR A 196 -3.74 19.09 -41.14
N ARG A 197 -3.17 19.25 -42.35
CA ARG A 197 -1.92 20.01 -42.56
C ARG A 197 -2.11 21.40 -43.18
N ASN A 198 -3.35 21.84 -43.44
CA ASN A 198 -3.65 23.13 -44.11
C ASN A 198 -4.59 24.06 -43.31
N HIS A 199 -4.50 24.07 -41.99
CA HIS A 199 -5.04 25.15 -41.15
C HIS A 199 -3.99 25.63 -40.17
#